data_AF-A0A7J2SQY7-F1
#
_entry.id   AF-A0A7J2SQY7-F1
#
_cell.length_a   1.000
_cell.length_b   1.000
_cell.length_c   1.000
_cell.angle_alpha   90.00
_cell.angle_beta   90.00
_cell.angle_gamma   90.00
#
_symmetry.space_group_name_H-M   'P 1'
#
loop_
_entity.id
_entity.type
_entity.pdbx_description
1 polymer ?
#
loop_
_entity_poly.entity_id
_entity_poly.type
_entity_poly.pdbx_seq_one_letter_code
_entity_poly.pdbx_strand_id
1 'polypeptide(L)'
;MGEWKPFKKKSFACLVFFLLTATLLLPQVTGEQGVSSKPLNENHAPGLTDRFRYHRVTEELMNHRINRNGFLEGFLNIEIHTRCDATEKSRKLSLFTPDAIDIDNNNATGIDGKDIEAQVILFPWIELEPDIAIGFIVSLSVQRLGEEIKDKNVSVSLNITIGDTRIQLGYLSPDKPGNEVPESVTTTFMPLLYPFQQGIGFRLALIPQYDNGDQGNKTITLYACYSRENMERGFSLTFDPAIETQMEFKPAKEEGQWQYTFYRFGEIESKVTAMVEKTKDGKEKKVTVIINKLPKEMTFSLQVSPFTKGGGTLLYESTSTFDVDMRVETDELGICRYATIRRTPRRLYATWEPSLVNGSYLLSTESEGTTFILQDNLVDPIINLTVRNLQTIDLRATWNLTQPGNFTLIKTGGLNVNLLFTLDEWRANINTELTAELLSVSWHLNVSGHMGVDTNWDPATTTTIEIRSDELGFKITAETLKAEDFLLQWVLWPPQEWDISWSGEIDFFSLAIDIFVEGSWYHLWPPT
;
A
#
# COMPACT_ATOMS: atom_id res chain seq x y z
N MET A 1 -10.66 -31.05 0.01
CA MET A 1 -10.96 -31.34 1.43
C MET A 1 -9.68 -31.83 2.09
N GLY A 2 -8.94 -30.92 2.73
CA GLY A 2 -7.73 -31.25 3.50
C GLY A 2 -7.95 -30.81 4.94
N GLU A 3 -7.64 -31.69 5.88
CA GLU A 3 -7.86 -31.49 7.32
C GLU A 3 -7.18 -30.23 7.84
N TRP A 4 -8.00 -29.36 8.45
CA TRP A 4 -7.58 -28.16 9.16
C TRP A 4 -6.99 -28.57 10.51
N LYS A 5 -5.66 -28.56 10.65
CA LYS A 5 -5.01 -28.70 11.97
C LYS A 5 -5.12 -27.36 12.73
N PRO A 6 -5.67 -27.34 13.96
CA PRO A 6 -5.77 -26.12 14.74
C PRO A 6 -4.37 -25.58 15.06
N PHE A 7 -4.14 -24.34 14.63
CA PHE A 7 -2.95 -23.52 14.85
C PHE A 7 -2.56 -23.52 16.35
N LYS A 8 -1.28 -23.76 16.69
CA LYS A 8 -0.75 -23.75 18.07
C LYS A 8 -0.67 -22.31 18.66
N LYS A 9 -1.81 -21.64 18.82
CA LYS A 9 -1.95 -20.31 19.45
C LYS A 9 -1.65 -20.30 20.97
N LYS A 10 -1.61 -21.48 21.59
CA LYS A 10 -1.38 -21.66 23.03
C LYS A 10 -0.08 -21.01 23.50
N SER A 11 0.99 -21.07 22.73
CA SER A 11 2.31 -20.60 23.17
C SER A 11 2.51 -19.08 23.15
N PHE A 12 1.76 -18.30 22.34
CA PHE A 12 1.81 -16.82 22.41
C PHE A 12 1.00 -16.30 23.59
N ALA A 13 -0.20 -16.85 23.80
CA ALA A 13 -0.99 -16.56 24.99
C ALA A 13 -0.24 -16.97 26.28
N CYS A 14 0.48 -18.10 26.28
CA CYS A 14 1.36 -18.48 27.40
C CYS A 14 2.51 -17.49 27.63
N LEU A 15 3.11 -16.92 26.58
CA LEU A 15 4.15 -15.90 26.71
C LEU A 15 3.59 -14.63 27.36
N VAL A 16 2.44 -14.13 26.88
CA VAL A 16 1.80 -12.94 27.46
C VAL A 16 1.32 -13.22 28.88
N PHE A 17 0.77 -14.41 29.14
CA PHE A 17 0.41 -14.85 30.49
C PHE A 17 1.64 -14.94 31.40
N PHE A 18 2.78 -15.43 30.91
CA PHE A 18 4.03 -15.45 31.66
C PHE A 18 4.48 -14.02 32.01
N LEU A 19 4.48 -13.10 31.04
CA LEU A 19 4.77 -11.68 31.26
C LEU A 19 3.79 -11.06 32.27
N LEU A 20 2.49 -11.34 32.17
CA LEU A 20 1.47 -10.92 33.13
C LEU A 20 1.76 -11.46 34.54
N THR A 21 2.02 -12.75 34.69
CA THR A 21 2.35 -13.35 35.99
C THR A 21 3.66 -12.80 36.56
N ALA A 22 4.69 -12.58 35.73
CA ALA A 22 5.94 -11.95 36.14
C ALA A 22 5.72 -10.51 36.63
N THR A 23 4.80 -9.76 36.01
CA THR A 23 4.43 -8.41 36.48
C THR A 23 3.56 -8.41 37.74
N LEU A 24 2.70 -9.43 37.92
CA LEU A 24 1.81 -9.58 39.08
C LEU A 24 2.52 -10.16 40.32
N LEU A 25 3.62 -10.90 40.13
CA LEU A 25 4.45 -11.48 41.20
C LEU A 25 5.51 -10.50 41.75
N LEU A 26 5.56 -9.27 41.24
CA LEU A 26 6.38 -8.20 41.81
C LEU A 26 5.71 -7.66 43.08
N PRO A 27 6.46 -7.40 44.17
CA PRO A 27 5.87 -6.85 45.38
C PRO A 27 5.20 -5.51 45.07
N GLN A 28 3.92 -5.40 45.44
CA GLN A 28 3.18 -4.16 45.36
C GLN A 28 3.91 -3.10 46.16
N VAL A 29 4.35 -2.04 45.50
CA VAL A 29 4.73 -0.80 46.19
C VAL A 29 3.43 -0.22 46.74
N THR A 30 3.20 -0.45 48.03
CA THR A 30 2.28 0.35 48.83
C THR A 30 2.83 1.78 48.86
N GLY A 31 2.35 2.61 47.94
CA GLY A 31 2.50 4.05 47.98
C GLY A 31 1.12 4.66 48.07
N GLU A 32 0.63 4.87 49.29
CA GLU A 32 -0.48 5.77 49.55
C GLU A 32 -0.08 7.17 49.04
N GLN A 33 -0.73 7.65 47.98
CA GLN A 33 -1.39 8.96 47.93
C GLN A 33 -2.08 9.18 46.57
N GLY A 34 -3.41 8.98 46.58
CA GLY A 34 -4.38 9.87 45.94
C GLY A 34 -4.34 10.08 44.42
N VAL A 35 -4.66 9.05 43.63
CA VAL A 35 -5.29 9.31 42.32
C VAL A 35 -6.75 9.67 42.58
N SER A 36 -7.05 10.97 42.51
CA SER A 36 -8.42 11.48 42.59
C SER A 36 -9.24 10.92 41.42
N SER A 37 -10.11 9.97 41.71
CA SER A 37 -11.16 9.52 40.80
C SER A 37 -12.19 10.65 40.65
N LYS A 38 -12.05 11.49 39.62
CA LYS A 38 -13.20 12.24 39.10
C LYS A 38 -13.94 11.37 38.08
N PRO A 39 -15.27 11.22 38.21
CA PRO A 39 -16.04 10.40 37.27
C PRO A 39 -16.06 11.10 35.90
N LEU A 40 -15.69 10.37 34.84
CA LEU A 40 -15.94 10.79 33.46
C LEU A 40 -17.45 10.74 33.23
N ASN A 41 -18.07 11.91 33.15
CA ASN A 41 -19.36 12.10 32.55
C ASN A 41 -19.18 13.03 31.33
N GLU A 42 -20.02 12.82 30.33
CA GLU A 42 -20.22 13.58 29.09
C GLU A 42 -19.58 13.02 27.81
N ASN A 43 -20.49 12.50 26.98
CA ASN A 43 -20.45 12.32 25.52
C ASN A 43 -19.41 13.19 24.82
N HIS A 44 -18.25 12.64 24.51
CA HIS A 44 -17.37 13.14 23.45
C HIS A 44 -17.09 11.97 22.51
N ALA A 45 -17.31 12.17 21.21
CA ALA A 45 -16.72 11.29 20.22
C ALA A 45 -15.21 11.24 20.49
N PRO A 46 -14.59 10.05 20.63
CA PRO A 46 -13.20 9.96 21.05
C PRO A 46 -12.32 10.69 20.04
N GLY A 47 -11.74 11.82 20.46
CA GLY A 47 -10.81 12.59 19.64
C GLY A 47 -9.54 11.79 19.38
N LEU A 48 -8.71 12.26 18.43
CA LEU A 48 -7.39 11.68 18.16
C LEU A 48 -6.58 11.45 19.45
N THR A 49 -6.74 12.31 20.46
CA THR A 49 -6.09 12.22 21.78
C THR A 49 -6.49 11.02 22.65
N ASP A 50 -7.70 10.47 22.50
CA ASP A 50 -8.17 9.31 23.29
C ASP A 50 -7.65 7.99 22.74
N ARG A 51 -7.22 7.95 21.47
CA ARG A 51 -6.66 6.75 20.82
C ARG A 51 -5.19 6.48 21.22
N PHE A 52 -4.60 7.35 22.06
CA PHE A 52 -3.19 7.34 22.48
C PHE A 52 -2.92 6.69 23.84
N ARG A 53 -3.89 5.99 24.43
CA ARG A 53 -3.75 5.48 25.80
C ARG A 53 -2.43 4.73 26.03
N TYR A 54 -1.98 3.91 25.09
CA TYR A 54 -0.74 3.16 25.26
C TYR A 54 0.52 4.01 25.13
N HIS A 55 0.56 5.00 24.22
CA HIS A 55 1.73 5.85 24.08
C HIS A 55 1.92 6.76 25.30
N ARG A 56 0.83 7.35 25.80
CA ARG A 56 0.88 8.11 27.07
C ARG A 56 1.35 7.25 28.23
N VAL A 57 0.86 6.01 28.32
CA VAL A 57 1.36 5.05 29.32
C VAL A 57 2.85 4.76 29.12
N THR A 58 3.35 4.61 27.89
CA THR A 58 4.80 4.45 27.65
C THR A 58 5.59 5.67 28.07
N GLU A 59 5.16 6.89 27.73
CA GLU A 59 5.85 8.13 28.14
C GLU A 59 5.84 8.30 29.67
N GLU A 60 4.69 8.09 30.32
CA GLU A 60 4.58 8.12 31.78
C GLU A 60 5.53 7.11 32.43
N LEU A 61 5.63 5.88 31.89
CA LEU A 61 6.56 4.87 32.38
C LEU A 61 8.03 5.20 32.11
N MET A 62 8.36 5.87 31.00
CA MET A 62 9.73 6.35 30.70
C MET A 62 10.14 7.47 31.65
N ASN A 63 9.23 8.40 31.91
CA ASN A 63 9.46 9.55 32.79
C ASN A 63 9.62 9.15 34.27
N HIS A 64 9.03 8.02 34.68
CA HIS A 64 9.28 7.46 36.01
C HIS A 64 10.52 6.57 35.97
N ARG A 65 11.58 6.95 36.71
CA ARG A 65 12.73 6.06 36.96
C ARG A 65 12.30 4.86 37.81
N ILE A 66 11.76 3.84 37.15
CA ILE A 66 11.35 2.60 37.78
C ILE A 66 12.61 1.74 37.92
N ASN A 67 13.25 1.82 39.10
CA ASN A 67 14.37 0.96 39.46
C ASN A 67 13.83 -0.45 39.79
N ARG A 68 13.49 -1.25 38.77
CA ARG A 68 12.92 -2.61 38.92
C ARG A 68 13.73 -3.63 38.13
N ASN A 69 14.93 -3.90 38.61
CA ASN A 69 15.73 -5.02 38.13
C ASN A 69 15.43 -6.25 38.99
N GLY A 70 15.30 -7.43 38.38
CA GLY A 70 15.33 -8.66 39.17
C GLY A 70 14.81 -9.91 38.47
N PHE A 71 13.61 -9.87 37.87
CA PHE A 71 12.96 -11.12 37.43
C PHE A 71 13.07 -11.42 35.92
N LEU A 72 13.01 -10.39 35.06
CA LEU A 72 13.00 -10.59 33.60
C LEU A 72 14.40 -10.60 32.96
N GLU A 73 15.42 -10.01 33.60
CA GLU A 73 16.78 -9.88 33.05
C GLU A 73 17.49 -11.24 32.82
N GLY A 74 17.09 -12.30 33.52
CA GLY A 74 17.61 -13.66 33.30
C GLY A 74 16.96 -14.42 32.15
N PHE A 75 15.80 -13.95 31.66
CA PHE A 75 15.00 -14.64 30.63
C PHE A 75 15.03 -13.94 29.27
N LEU A 76 15.46 -12.68 29.23
CA LEU A 76 15.47 -11.84 28.05
C LEU A 76 16.91 -11.52 27.65
N ASN A 77 17.24 -11.74 26.38
CA ASN A 77 18.45 -11.16 25.80
C ASN A 77 18.05 -9.88 25.05
N ILE A 78 18.55 -8.74 25.53
CA ILE A 78 18.24 -7.41 24.99
C ILE A 78 19.55 -6.78 24.55
N GLU A 79 19.69 -6.56 23.25
CA GLU A 79 20.88 -6.01 22.64
C GLU A 79 20.50 -4.84 21.74
N ILE A 80 21.18 -3.71 21.91
CA ILE A 80 21.11 -2.58 20.99
C ILE A 80 22.26 -2.68 20.00
N HIS A 81 21.94 -2.49 18.74
CA HIS A 81 22.91 -2.32 17.66
C HIS A 81 22.78 -0.91 17.11
N THR A 82 23.93 -0.26 16.94
CA THR A 82 24.02 1.09 16.42
C THR A 82 24.96 1.08 15.23
N ARG A 83 24.61 1.84 14.20
CA ARG A 83 25.51 2.16 13.09
C ARG A 83 25.53 3.67 12.92
N CYS A 84 26.72 4.23 12.88
CA CYS A 84 26.99 5.62 12.56
C CYS A 84 28.00 5.62 11.40
N ASP A 85 27.53 5.91 10.19
CA ASP A 85 28.27 5.78 8.94
C ASP A 85 28.89 4.37 8.75
N ALA A 86 30.19 4.24 8.98
CA ALA A 86 30.96 3.00 8.88
C ALA A 86 31.20 2.31 10.24
N THR A 87 30.90 2.98 11.35
CA THR A 87 31.09 2.44 12.70
C THR A 87 29.86 1.66 13.12
N GLU A 88 30.03 0.39 13.48
CA GLU A 88 28.96 -0.47 14.00
C GLU A 88 29.31 -0.96 15.41
N LYS A 89 28.33 -0.98 16.31
CA LYS A 89 28.49 -1.45 17.70
C LYS A 89 27.26 -2.21 18.16
N SER A 90 27.48 -3.13 19.08
CA SER A 90 26.44 -3.91 19.75
C SER A 90 26.68 -3.88 21.25
N ARG A 91 25.62 -3.68 22.05
CA ARG A 91 25.73 -3.64 23.50
C ARG A 91 24.48 -4.23 24.15
N LYS A 92 24.64 -4.94 25.25
CA LYS A 92 23.51 -5.39 26.07
C LYS A 92 22.91 -4.21 26.84
N LEU A 93 21.58 -4.14 26.87
CA LEU A 93 20.84 -3.15 27.66
C LEU A 93 20.08 -3.82 28.79
N SER A 94 19.95 -3.10 29.91
CA SER A 94 18.99 -3.43 30.96
C SER A 94 17.62 -2.84 30.65
N LEU A 95 16.55 -3.51 31.10
CA LEU A 95 15.19 -2.96 31.00
C LEU A 95 15.04 -1.75 31.91
N PHE A 96 14.23 -0.78 31.48
CA PHE A 96 13.82 0.41 32.23
C PHE A 96 14.94 1.40 32.61
N THR A 97 16.21 1.03 32.42
CA THR A 97 17.37 1.85 32.77
C THR A 97 17.95 2.49 31.51
N PRO A 98 18.08 3.82 31.46
CA PRO A 98 18.79 4.50 30.39
C PRO A 98 20.27 4.10 30.38
N ASP A 99 20.84 3.94 29.19
CA ASP A 99 22.23 3.55 29.00
C ASP A 99 22.88 4.45 27.94
N ALA A 100 23.95 5.16 28.32
CA ALA A 100 24.69 6.04 27.43
C ALA A 100 25.70 5.26 26.58
N ILE A 101 25.74 5.53 25.28
CA ILE A 101 26.47 4.74 24.27
C ILE A 101 27.27 5.69 23.37
N ASP A 102 28.55 5.35 23.20
CA ASP A 102 29.41 5.89 22.14
C ASP A 102 29.12 5.11 20.86
N ILE A 103 28.71 5.77 19.78
CA ILE A 103 28.39 5.17 18.48
C ILE A 103 29.38 5.54 17.37
N ASP A 104 30.21 6.57 17.55
CA ASP A 104 31.11 7.06 16.49
C ASP A 104 32.61 6.78 16.74
N ASN A 105 32.96 6.18 17.89
CA ASN A 105 34.32 5.88 18.35
C ASN A 105 35.19 7.11 18.65
N ASN A 106 34.59 8.26 18.92
CA ASN A 106 35.30 9.47 19.28
C ASN A 106 35.03 9.87 20.73
N ASN A 107 35.98 9.58 21.63
CA ASN A 107 35.84 9.96 23.05
C ASN A 107 35.83 11.48 23.30
N ALA A 108 36.05 12.32 22.27
CA ALA A 108 36.00 13.78 22.36
C ALA A 108 34.62 14.37 22.01
N THR A 109 33.65 13.55 21.61
CA THR A 109 32.30 13.99 21.23
C THR A 109 31.23 13.60 22.26
N GLY A 110 30.05 14.19 22.11
CA GLY A 110 28.92 13.95 23.01
C GLY A 110 29.19 14.36 24.46
N ILE A 111 28.57 13.65 25.40
CA ILE A 111 28.73 13.87 26.85
C ILE A 111 29.57 12.74 27.42
N ASP A 112 30.75 13.07 27.96
CA ASP A 112 31.73 12.09 28.48
C ASP A 112 32.12 10.99 27.46
N GLY A 113 32.21 11.36 26.18
CA GLY A 113 32.51 10.43 25.09
C GLY A 113 31.36 9.50 24.75
N LYS A 114 30.10 9.91 24.98
CA LYS A 114 28.87 9.19 24.63
C LYS A 114 27.98 10.06 23.76
N ASP A 115 27.52 9.51 22.65
CA ASP A 115 26.80 10.28 21.63
C ASP A 115 25.28 10.11 21.73
N ILE A 116 24.79 9.00 22.30
CA ILE A 116 23.35 8.74 22.51
C ILE A 116 23.08 8.17 23.90
N GLU A 117 21.87 8.38 24.42
CA GLU A 117 21.28 7.66 25.55
C GLU A 117 20.10 6.85 25.06
N ALA A 118 20.05 5.55 25.40
CA ALA A 118 18.97 4.65 24.98
C ALA A 118 18.24 4.05 26.19
N GLN A 119 16.90 3.99 26.13
CA GLN A 119 16.06 3.37 27.15
C GLN A 119 15.07 2.40 26.51
N VAL A 120 14.91 1.23 27.12
CA VAL A 120 14.02 0.17 26.63
C VAL A 120 12.94 -0.13 27.66
N ILE A 121 11.70 -0.23 27.18
CA ILE A 121 10.54 -0.64 27.97
C ILE A 121 9.88 -1.86 27.33
N LEU A 122 9.52 -2.84 28.17
CA LEU A 122 8.77 -4.02 27.78
C LEU A 122 7.70 -4.36 28.84
N PHE A 123 6.43 -4.46 28.44
CA PHE A 123 5.35 -4.87 29.33
C PHE A 123 4.19 -5.54 28.58
N PRO A 124 3.42 -6.44 29.24
CA PRO A 124 2.25 -7.07 28.64
C PRO A 124 1.12 -6.08 28.38
N TRP A 125 0.28 -6.37 27.38
CA TRP A 125 -0.85 -5.53 26.99
C TRP A 125 -2.10 -6.36 26.72
N ILE A 126 -3.26 -5.87 27.17
CA ILE A 126 -4.57 -6.46 26.91
C ILE A 126 -5.52 -5.34 26.51
N GLU A 127 -6.28 -5.58 25.45
CA GLU A 127 -7.37 -4.76 24.97
C GLU A 127 -8.67 -5.55 25.09
N LEU A 128 -9.72 -4.87 25.53
CA LEU A 128 -11.04 -5.48 25.71
C LEU A 128 -12.07 -4.93 24.71
N GLU A 129 -11.84 -3.74 24.15
CA GLU A 129 -12.72 -3.07 23.19
C GLU A 129 -11.91 -2.31 22.14
N PRO A 130 -12.41 -2.18 20.89
CA PRO A 130 -13.61 -2.82 20.34
C PRO A 130 -13.44 -4.33 20.08
N ASP A 131 -12.18 -4.80 20.04
CA ASP A 131 -11.81 -6.19 19.89
C ASP A 131 -10.93 -6.64 21.05
N ILE A 132 -11.08 -7.89 21.48
CA ILE A 132 -10.15 -8.47 22.44
C ILE A 132 -8.82 -8.71 21.73
N ALA A 133 -7.75 -8.08 22.24
CA ALA A 133 -6.39 -8.28 21.76
C ALA A 133 -5.46 -8.50 22.94
N ILE A 134 -4.50 -9.41 22.80
CA ILE A 134 -3.55 -9.75 23.86
C ILE A 134 -2.16 -9.72 23.24
N GLY A 135 -1.20 -9.07 23.90
CA GLY A 135 0.15 -8.93 23.37
C GLY A 135 1.08 -8.31 24.39
N PHE A 136 2.07 -7.57 23.90
CA PHE A 136 2.99 -6.81 24.72
C PHE A 136 3.46 -5.58 23.94
N ILE A 137 3.99 -4.60 24.66
CA ILE A 137 4.56 -3.38 24.11
C ILE A 137 6.07 -3.47 24.25
N VAL A 138 6.78 -3.19 23.16
CA VAL A 138 8.21 -2.91 23.17
C VAL A 138 8.39 -1.47 22.73
N SER A 139 9.10 -0.68 23.53
CA SER A 139 9.43 0.69 23.18
C SER A 139 10.91 0.95 23.38
N LEU A 140 11.52 1.61 22.40
CA LEU A 140 12.90 2.08 22.41
C LEU A 140 12.87 3.60 22.29
N SER A 141 13.36 4.29 23.31
CA SER A 141 13.62 5.72 23.29
C SER A 141 15.13 5.94 23.13
N VAL A 142 15.50 6.85 22.22
CA VAL A 142 16.89 7.23 21.96
C VAL A 142 16.97 8.74 21.96
N GLN A 143 17.86 9.29 22.77
CA GLN A 143 18.19 10.71 22.82
C GLN A 143 19.60 10.93 22.30
N ARG A 144 19.78 11.92 21.43
CA ARG A 144 21.07 12.40 20.96
C ARG A 144 21.71 13.27 22.06
N LEU A 145 22.96 13.01 22.40
CA LEU A 145 23.71 13.71 23.45
C LEU A 145 24.65 14.81 22.93
N GLY A 146 24.94 14.82 21.62
CA GLY A 146 25.82 15.80 20.98
C GLY A 146 25.47 16.07 19.51
N GLU A 147 25.95 17.19 18.97
CA GLU A 147 25.64 17.67 17.61
C GLU A 147 26.47 16.99 16.52
N GLU A 148 27.58 16.34 16.87
CA GLU A 148 28.52 15.72 15.93
C GLU A 148 27.92 14.62 15.05
N ILE A 149 26.89 13.92 15.52
CA ILE A 149 26.21 12.86 14.78
C ILE A 149 24.98 13.36 14.03
N LYS A 150 24.62 14.64 14.19
CA LYS A 150 23.38 15.22 13.68
C LYS A 150 23.23 15.07 12.17
N ASP A 151 24.30 15.27 11.42
CA ASP A 151 24.26 15.21 9.95
C ASP A 151 24.78 13.86 9.40
N LYS A 152 24.90 12.83 10.26
CA LYS A 152 25.44 11.51 9.88
C LYS A 152 24.34 10.51 9.52
N ASN A 153 24.72 9.43 8.84
CA ASN A 153 23.84 8.29 8.63
C ASN A 153 23.79 7.44 9.91
N VAL A 154 22.67 7.51 10.64
CA VAL A 154 22.52 6.82 11.93
C VAL A 154 21.37 5.83 11.90
N SER A 155 21.65 4.57 12.25
CA SER A 155 20.63 3.58 12.53
C SER A 155 20.78 3.01 13.92
N VAL A 156 19.66 2.85 14.64
CA VAL A 156 19.62 2.26 15.97
C VAL A 156 18.56 1.17 16.00
N SER A 157 18.96 -0.08 16.25
CA SER A 157 18.04 -1.22 16.38
C SER A 157 18.17 -1.91 17.72
N LEU A 158 17.05 -2.19 18.34
CA LEU A 158 16.91 -3.08 19.48
C LEU A 158 16.56 -4.49 19.00
N ASN A 159 17.28 -5.49 19.51
CA ASN A 159 17.00 -6.90 19.34
C ASN A 159 16.63 -7.51 20.70
N ILE A 160 15.43 -8.09 20.78
CA ILE A 160 14.94 -8.81 21.96
C ILE A 160 14.69 -10.27 21.59
N THR A 161 15.26 -11.19 22.36
CA THR A 161 14.94 -12.62 22.28
C THR A 161 14.18 -13.06 23.52
N ILE A 162 12.99 -13.63 23.32
CA ILE A 162 12.11 -14.16 24.37
C ILE A 162 11.74 -15.61 24.03
N GLY A 163 12.48 -16.56 24.59
CA GLY A 163 12.38 -17.96 24.19
C GLY A 163 12.67 -18.13 22.69
N ASP A 164 11.70 -18.67 21.96
CA ASP A 164 11.67 -18.90 20.51
C ASP A 164 11.19 -17.68 19.69
N THR A 165 10.81 -16.58 20.35
CA THR A 165 10.37 -15.34 19.70
C THR A 165 11.53 -14.35 19.63
N ARG A 166 11.73 -13.73 18.46
CA ARG A 166 12.68 -12.65 18.24
C ARG A 166 11.95 -11.40 17.78
N ILE A 167 12.39 -10.27 18.30
CA ILE A 167 11.80 -8.96 18.00
C ILE A 167 12.94 -8.03 17.66
N GLN A 168 12.79 -7.33 16.55
CA GLN A 168 13.63 -6.20 16.20
C GLN A 168 12.77 -4.94 16.15
N LEU A 169 13.30 -3.82 16.63
CA LEU A 169 12.65 -2.51 16.55
C LEU A 169 13.73 -1.44 16.44
N GLY A 170 13.56 -0.46 15.57
CA GLY A 170 14.51 0.62 15.48
C GLY A 170 14.14 1.69 14.48
N TYR A 171 15.09 2.59 14.26
CA TYR A 171 14.97 3.63 13.25
C TYR A 171 16.28 3.83 12.48
N LEU A 172 16.14 4.43 11.31
CA LEU A 172 17.22 4.91 10.45
C LEU A 172 16.94 6.38 10.11
N SER A 173 17.92 7.25 10.37
CA SER A 173 18.02 8.58 9.77
C SER A 173 19.10 8.54 8.67
N PRO A 174 18.71 8.60 7.37
CA PRO A 174 19.66 8.46 6.28
C PRO A 174 20.49 9.74 6.05
N ASP A 175 21.72 9.59 5.56
CA ASP A 175 22.49 10.73 5.05
C ASP A 175 21.87 11.23 3.73
N LYS A 176 21.21 12.39 3.80
CA LYS A 176 20.61 13.11 2.68
C LYS A 176 20.74 14.62 2.93
N PRO A 177 20.86 15.45 1.88
CA PRO A 177 20.95 16.90 2.03
C PRO A 177 19.78 17.47 2.85
N GLY A 178 20.09 18.15 3.96
CA GLY A 178 19.11 18.79 4.84
C GLY A 178 18.43 17.83 5.84
N ASN A 179 18.72 16.53 5.79
CA ASN A 179 18.26 15.58 6.80
C ASN A 179 19.17 15.61 8.03
N GLU A 180 18.59 15.32 9.19
CA GLU A 180 19.27 15.32 10.47
C GLU A 180 18.87 14.09 11.29
N VAL A 181 19.72 13.67 12.21
CA VAL A 181 19.37 12.74 13.28
C VAL A 181 18.54 13.51 14.30
N PRO A 182 17.33 13.03 14.64
CA PRO A 182 16.46 13.69 15.61
C PRO A 182 17.17 13.89 16.96
N GLU A 183 16.78 14.94 17.69
CA GLU A 183 17.19 15.14 19.09
C GLU A 183 16.73 13.96 19.96
N SER A 184 15.50 13.50 19.73
CA SER A 184 14.99 12.28 20.34
C SER A 184 14.10 11.50 19.38
N VAL A 185 14.09 10.18 19.52
CA VAL A 185 13.17 9.29 18.80
C VAL A 185 12.62 8.26 19.78
N THR A 186 11.29 8.16 19.82
CA THR A 186 10.63 7.01 20.42
C THR A 186 10.03 6.13 19.33
N THR A 187 10.46 4.88 19.31
CA THR A 187 9.88 3.83 18.47
C THR A 187 9.13 2.84 19.34
N THR A 188 7.95 2.42 18.91
CA THR A 188 7.14 1.43 19.63
C THR A 188 6.67 0.35 18.68
N PHE A 189 6.68 -0.89 19.13
CA PHE A 189 6.18 -2.05 18.41
C PHE A 189 5.32 -2.92 19.33
N MET A 190 4.11 -3.24 18.87
CA MET A 190 3.12 -4.01 19.61
C MET A 190 2.57 -5.14 18.75
N PRO A 191 3.13 -6.36 18.85
CA PRO A 191 2.49 -7.54 18.30
C PRO A 191 1.27 -7.93 19.18
N LEU A 192 0.11 -8.04 18.55
CA LEU A 192 -1.17 -8.27 19.19
C LEU A 192 -1.86 -9.50 18.59
N LEU A 193 -2.15 -10.50 19.41
CA LEU A 193 -2.99 -11.63 19.04
C LEU A 193 -4.45 -11.22 19.13
N TYR A 194 -5.18 -11.36 18.02
CA TYR A 194 -6.62 -11.15 17.93
C TYR A 194 -7.31 -12.54 17.91
N PRO A 195 -7.88 -13.02 19.03
CA PRO A 195 -8.39 -14.39 19.13
C PRO A 195 -9.54 -14.67 18.15
N PHE A 196 -10.43 -13.70 17.92
CA PHE A 196 -11.63 -13.87 17.10
C PHE A 196 -11.37 -13.68 15.60
N GLN A 197 -10.47 -12.79 15.22
CA GLN A 197 -9.97 -12.58 13.85
C GLN A 197 -8.95 -13.66 13.45
N GLN A 198 -8.52 -14.46 14.44
CA GLN A 198 -7.62 -15.58 14.27
C GLN A 198 -6.20 -15.24 13.75
N GLY A 199 -5.77 -13.99 13.83
CA GLY A 199 -4.45 -13.55 13.37
C GLY A 199 -3.65 -12.77 14.41
N ILE A 200 -2.40 -12.44 14.04
CA ILE A 200 -1.57 -11.48 14.78
C ILE A 200 -1.61 -10.17 13.99
N GLY A 201 -2.04 -9.10 14.63
CA GLY A 201 -1.88 -7.73 14.14
C GLY A 201 -0.72 -7.04 14.82
N PHE A 202 -0.39 -5.86 14.32
CA PHE A 202 0.78 -5.11 14.74
C PHE A 202 0.44 -3.64 14.84
N ARG A 203 0.87 -2.99 15.92
CA ARG A 203 0.87 -1.53 15.99
C ARG A 203 2.28 -1.01 16.11
N LEU A 204 2.56 0.07 15.40
CA LEU A 204 3.85 0.73 15.43
C LEU A 204 3.64 2.21 15.68
N ALA A 205 4.56 2.82 16.41
CA ALA A 205 4.60 4.27 16.57
C ALA A 205 6.01 4.77 16.34
N LEU A 206 6.12 5.90 15.66
CA LEU A 206 7.37 6.62 15.43
C LEU A 206 7.16 8.08 15.82
N ILE A 207 7.95 8.54 16.79
CA ILE A 207 7.79 9.86 17.39
C ILE A 207 9.17 10.51 17.42
N PRO A 208 9.55 11.20 16.32
CA PRO A 208 10.80 11.92 16.24
C PRO A 208 10.63 13.38 16.69
N GLN A 209 11.59 13.89 17.46
CA GLN A 209 11.69 15.29 17.86
C GLN A 209 12.97 15.89 17.28
N TYR A 210 12.84 17.05 16.65
CA TYR A 210 13.95 17.78 16.03
C TYR A 210 14.12 19.14 16.70
N ASP A 211 15.34 19.67 16.65
CA ASP A 211 15.66 20.98 17.20
C ASP A 211 14.72 22.05 16.62
N ASN A 212 14.14 22.89 17.49
CA ASN A 212 13.17 23.93 17.12
C ASN A 212 11.90 23.44 16.38
N GLY A 213 11.66 22.13 16.32
CA GLY A 213 10.50 21.53 15.64
C GLY A 213 10.57 21.54 14.11
N ASP A 214 11.73 21.79 13.49
CA ASP A 214 11.85 21.80 12.02
C ASP A 214 11.90 20.37 11.45
N GLN A 215 10.75 19.93 10.93
CA GLN A 215 10.56 18.62 10.32
C GLN A 215 10.52 18.67 8.78
N GLY A 216 10.49 19.86 8.18
CA GLY A 216 10.02 20.06 6.80
C GLY A 216 10.79 19.32 5.70
N ASN A 217 12.05 18.97 5.96
CA ASN A 217 12.94 18.26 5.02
C ASN A 217 13.60 17.01 5.63
N LYS A 218 13.10 16.53 6.77
CA LYS A 218 13.73 15.41 7.48
C LYS A 218 13.15 14.10 6.97
N THR A 219 13.94 13.05 6.80
CA THR A 219 13.48 11.70 6.47
C THR A 219 13.80 10.77 7.64
N ILE A 220 12.86 9.91 8.02
CA ILE A 220 13.11 8.87 9.00
C ILE A 220 12.41 7.57 8.60
N THR A 221 13.07 6.46 8.87
CA THR A 221 12.50 5.12 8.65
C THR A 221 12.41 4.39 9.98
N LEU A 222 11.22 3.94 10.36
CA LEU A 222 11.04 2.93 11.41
C LEU A 222 11.15 1.54 10.77
N TYR A 223 11.81 0.61 11.44
CA TYR A 223 11.74 -0.80 11.09
C TYR A 223 11.40 -1.63 12.32
N ALA A 224 10.64 -2.70 12.10
CA ALA A 224 10.34 -3.68 13.12
C ALA A 224 10.28 -5.07 12.51
N CYS A 225 10.68 -6.09 13.27
CA CYS A 225 10.52 -7.47 12.88
C CYS A 225 9.94 -8.28 14.04
N TYR A 226 9.01 -9.17 13.74
CA TYR A 226 8.55 -10.21 14.63
C TYR A 226 8.83 -11.57 13.97
N SER A 227 9.70 -12.35 14.60
CA SER A 227 10.05 -13.70 14.16
C SER A 227 9.67 -14.71 15.23
N ARG A 228 9.06 -15.81 14.82
CA ARG A 228 8.79 -16.95 15.68
C ARG A 228 8.76 -18.25 14.87
N GLU A 229 9.53 -19.24 15.30
CA GLU A 229 9.65 -20.54 14.62
C GLU A 229 9.98 -20.34 13.12
N ASN A 230 9.07 -20.77 12.22
CA ASN A 230 9.23 -20.66 10.76
C ASN A 230 8.48 -19.46 10.17
N MET A 231 8.06 -18.50 11.00
CA MET A 231 7.32 -17.32 10.57
C MET A 231 8.10 -16.05 10.91
N GLU A 232 8.25 -15.19 9.92
CA GLU A 232 8.77 -13.84 10.09
C GLU A 232 7.80 -12.80 9.53
N ARG A 233 7.75 -11.64 10.19
CA ARG A 233 7.01 -10.45 9.77
C ARG A 233 7.91 -9.23 9.92
N GLY A 234 8.38 -8.71 8.79
CA GLY A 234 9.14 -7.47 8.71
C GLY A 234 8.25 -6.29 8.36
N PHE A 235 8.56 -5.14 8.94
CA PHE A 235 7.91 -3.86 8.69
C PHE A 235 8.99 -2.81 8.45
N SER A 236 8.83 -2.00 7.42
CA SER A 236 9.65 -0.80 7.20
C SER A 236 8.76 0.36 6.77
N LEU A 237 8.85 1.48 7.48
CA LEU A 237 7.92 2.59 7.41
C LEU A 237 8.74 3.87 7.29
N THR A 238 8.82 4.43 6.09
CA THR A 238 9.61 5.64 5.80
C THR A 238 8.69 6.84 5.63
N PHE A 239 9.03 7.94 6.29
CA PHE A 239 8.31 9.22 6.25
C PHE A 239 9.20 10.32 5.70
N ASP A 240 8.67 11.05 4.72
CA ASP A 240 9.35 12.15 4.05
C ASP A 240 8.33 13.27 3.72
N PRO A 241 8.29 14.38 4.48
CA PRO A 241 9.05 14.64 5.71
C PRO A 241 8.67 13.73 6.90
N ALA A 242 9.56 13.70 7.89
CA ALA A 242 9.42 12.97 9.14
C ALA A 242 8.28 13.56 9.98
N ILE A 243 7.39 12.70 10.46
CA ILE A 243 6.22 13.12 11.23
C ILE A 243 5.92 12.09 12.32
N GLU A 244 5.39 12.58 13.43
CA GLU A 244 4.83 11.73 14.47
C GLU A 244 3.68 10.91 13.89
N THR A 245 3.80 9.59 13.99
CA THR A 245 2.89 8.67 13.33
C THR A 245 2.59 7.44 14.17
N GLN A 246 1.37 6.96 14.05
CA GLN A 246 0.95 5.66 14.52
C GLN A 246 0.35 4.87 13.37
N MET A 247 0.66 3.59 13.36
CA MET A 247 0.24 2.68 12.31
C MET A 247 -0.28 1.40 12.94
N GLU A 248 -1.34 0.87 12.36
CA GLU A 248 -1.93 -0.40 12.75
C GLU A 248 -2.16 -1.27 11.53
N PHE A 249 -1.68 -2.51 11.63
CA PHE A 249 -1.88 -3.59 10.68
C PHE A 249 -2.71 -4.66 11.36
N LYS A 250 -4.00 -4.72 11.04
CA LYS A 250 -4.94 -5.69 11.61
C LYS A 250 -5.25 -6.79 10.58
N PRO A 251 -5.22 -8.07 10.96
CA PRO A 251 -5.73 -9.13 10.10
C PRO A 251 -7.25 -8.97 9.94
N ALA A 252 -7.74 -9.09 8.70
CA ALA A 252 -9.18 -9.16 8.44
C ALA A 252 -9.70 -10.60 8.62
N LYS A 253 -11.03 -10.76 8.64
CA LYS A 253 -11.66 -12.09 8.62
C LYS A 253 -11.45 -12.79 7.26
N GLU A 254 -11.41 -12.01 6.19
CA GLU A 254 -11.20 -12.51 4.84
C GLU A 254 -9.75 -12.88 4.61
N GLU A 255 -9.52 -14.03 3.98
CA GLU A 255 -8.17 -14.49 3.69
C GLU A 255 -7.48 -13.53 2.71
N GLY A 256 -6.22 -13.20 2.98
CA GLY A 256 -5.42 -12.31 2.13
C GLY A 256 -5.72 -10.81 2.28
N GLN A 257 -6.76 -10.44 3.03
CA GLN A 257 -7.10 -9.03 3.30
C GLN A 257 -6.46 -8.55 4.60
N TRP A 258 -5.92 -7.34 4.57
CA TRP A 258 -5.39 -6.65 5.74
C TRP A 258 -6.06 -5.30 5.90
N GLN A 259 -6.29 -4.90 7.15
CA GLN A 259 -6.73 -3.57 7.51
C GLN A 259 -5.51 -2.74 7.90
N TYR A 260 -5.38 -1.61 7.24
CA TYR A 260 -4.33 -0.63 7.44
C TYR A 260 -4.97 0.61 8.05
N THR A 261 -4.37 1.08 9.14
CA THR A 261 -4.76 2.36 9.73
C THR A 261 -3.52 3.20 9.95
N PHE A 262 -3.57 4.44 9.48
CA PHE A 262 -2.53 5.44 9.64
C PHE A 262 -3.11 6.64 10.39
N TYR A 263 -2.37 7.09 11.40
CA TYR A 263 -2.62 8.35 12.07
C TYR A 263 -1.35 9.19 12.06
N ARG A 264 -1.45 10.47 11.72
CA ARG A 264 -0.35 11.45 11.87
C ARG A 264 -0.75 12.63 12.75
N PHE A 265 0.23 13.22 13.40
CA PHE A 265 0.04 14.27 14.41
C PHE A 265 0.69 15.61 14.02
N GLY A 266 1.47 15.63 12.95
CA GLY A 266 2.01 16.86 12.36
C GLY A 266 1.03 17.52 11.38
N GLU A 267 1.18 18.83 11.16
CA GLU A 267 0.40 19.57 10.17
C GLU A 267 0.95 19.39 8.74
N ILE A 268 2.24 19.08 8.61
CA ILE A 268 2.94 18.95 7.33
C ILE A 268 2.46 17.68 6.59
N GLU A 269 2.19 17.80 5.29
CA GLU A 269 1.92 16.65 4.43
C GLU A 269 3.19 15.79 4.31
N SER A 270 3.07 14.49 4.56
CA SER A 270 4.17 13.54 4.41
C SER A 270 3.81 12.46 3.40
N LYS A 271 4.81 12.03 2.64
CA LYS A 271 4.75 10.77 1.89
C LYS A 271 5.19 9.64 2.81
N VAL A 272 4.34 8.61 2.94
CA VAL A 272 4.69 7.38 3.64
C VAL A 272 4.97 6.26 2.64
N THR A 273 6.04 5.52 2.88
CA THR A 273 6.33 4.24 2.21
C THR A 273 6.30 3.14 3.26
N ALA A 274 5.26 2.32 3.22
CA ALA A 274 5.01 1.24 4.16
C ALA A 274 5.22 -0.12 3.50
N MET A 275 6.23 -0.84 3.95
CA MET A 275 6.59 -2.17 3.47
C MET A 275 6.25 -3.21 4.52
N VAL A 276 5.52 -4.25 4.11
CA VAL A 276 5.24 -5.42 4.93
C VAL A 276 5.83 -6.64 4.23
N GLU A 277 6.69 -7.36 4.96
CA GLU A 277 7.33 -8.58 4.49
C GLU A 277 6.87 -9.75 5.35
N LYS A 278 6.59 -10.87 4.70
CA LYS A 278 6.14 -12.10 5.34
C LYS A 278 6.96 -13.26 4.80
N THR A 279 7.73 -13.88 5.66
CA THR A 279 8.41 -15.14 5.36
C THR A 279 7.73 -16.27 6.11
N LYS A 280 7.35 -17.33 5.39
CA LYS A 280 6.80 -18.56 5.98
C LYS A 280 7.31 -19.77 5.21
N ASP A 281 7.91 -20.73 5.92
CA ASP A 281 8.43 -21.97 5.35
C ASP A 281 9.37 -21.71 4.14
N GLY A 282 10.20 -20.67 4.25
CA GLY A 282 11.15 -20.26 3.20
C GLY A 282 10.56 -19.50 2.01
N LYS A 283 9.24 -19.26 1.97
CA LYS A 283 8.59 -18.41 0.97
C LYS A 283 8.40 -17.01 1.51
N GLU A 284 8.95 -16.03 0.82
CA GLU A 284 8.81 -14.61 1.10
C GLU A 284 7.64 -14.03 0.30
N LYS A 285 6.89 -13.12 0.91
CA LYS A 285 5.89 -12.26 0.27
C LYS A 285 6.11 -10.84 0.75
N LYS A 286 6.16 -9.91 -0.20
CA LYS A 286 6.41 -8.50 0.07
C LYS A 286 5.30 -7.65 -0.54
N VAL A 287 4.76 -6.73 0.24
CA VAL A 287 3.81 -5.72 -0.22
C VAL A 287 4.31 -4.35 0.24
N THR A 288 4.49 -3.44 -0.71
CA THR A 288 4.84 -2.04 -0.43
C THR A 288 3.67 -1.15 -0.80
N VAL A 289 3.20 -0.35 0.16
CA VAL A 289 2.16 0.65 -0.03
C VAL A 289 2.78 2.03 0.13
N ILE A 290 2.63 2.88 -0.88
CA ILE A 290 3.16 4.24 -0.90
C ILE A 290 1.97 5.18 -0.96
N ILE A 291 1.83 6.05 0.03
CA ILE A 291 0.76 7.06 0.09
C ILE A 291 1.41 8.42 0.04
N ASN A 292 1.11 9.18 -1.02
CA ASN A 292 1.55 10.56 -1.16
C ASN A 292 0.51 11.49 -0.54
N LYS A 293 0.97 12.41 0.34
CA LYS A 293 0.12 13.31 1.13
C LYS A 293 -0.79 12.58 2.11
N LEU A 294 -0.19 11.79 3.01
CA LEU A 294 -0.92 11.10 4.07
C LEU A 294 -1.81 12.10 4.83
N PRO A 295 -3.13 11.87 4.97
CA PRO A 295 -4.01 12.74 5.74
C PRO A 295 -3.85 12.47 7.24
N LYS A 296 -4.45 13.30 8.11
CA LYS A 296 -4.34 13.16 9.58
C LYS A 296 -4.78 11.78 10.08
N GLU A 297 -5.82 11.23 9.46
CA GLU A 297 -6.32 9.88 9.72
C GLU A 297 -6.69 9.24 8.37
N MET A 298 -6.22 8.01 8.15
CA MET A 298 -6.60 7.20 7.01
C MET A 298 -6.76 5.74 7.44
N THR A 299 -7.95 5.18 7.24
CA THR A 299 -8.25 3.78 7.52
C THR A 299 -8.78 3.13 6.27
N PHE A 300 -8.19 2.00 5.87
CA PHE A 300 -8.64 1.24 4.71
C PHE A 300 -8.33 -0.24 4.85
N SER A 301 -9.09 -1.09 4.16
CA SER A 301 -8.72 -2.47 3.90
C SER A 301 -8.09 -2.57 2.52
N LEU A 302 -7.08 -3.42 2.40
CA LEU A 302 -6.48 -3.79 1.13
C LEU A 302 -6.38 -5.31 1.08
N GLN A 303 -6.99 -5.87 0.04
CA GLN A 303 -6.80 -7.25 -0.35
C GLN A 303 -6.09 -7.24 -1.70
N VAL A 304 -4.98 -7.96 -1.75
CA VAL A 304 -4.32 -8.32 -3.00
C VAL A 304 -4.27 -9.83 -3.02
N SER A 305 -4.98 -10.44 -3.96
CA SER A 305 -4.97 -11.88 -4.11
C SER A 305 -4.02 -12.27 -5.23
N PRO A 306 -3.11 -13.23 -4.99
CA PRO A 306 -2.28 -13.77 -6.06
C PRO A 306 -3.16 -14.44 -7.09
N PHE A 307 -3.01 -14.05 -8.34
CA PHE A 307 -3.23 -14.96 -9.45
C PHE A 307 -1.92 -15.27 -10.13
N THR A 308 -1.96 -16.38 -10.87
CA THR A 308 -0.85 -16.97 -11.63
C THR A 308 -0.39 -16.04 -12.76
N LYS A 309 0.39 -16.55 -13.72
CA LYS A 309 0.88 -15.81 -14.90
C LYS A 309 -0.21 -15.05 -15.72
N GLY A 310 -1.49 -15.24 -15.45
CA GLY A 310 -2.61 -14.72 -16.23
C GLY A 310 -3.46 -13.64 -15.57
N GLY A 311 -3.14 -13.08 -14.39
CA GLY A 311 -4.01 -12.03 -13.83
C GLY A 311 -3.86 -11.75 -12.35
N GLY A 312 -4.78 -10.94 -11.80
CA GLY A 312 -4.80 -10.56 -10.40
C GLY A 312 -6.11 -9.90 -9.97
N THR A 313 -6.30 -9.75 -8.65
CA THR A 313 -7.37 -8.94 -8.08
C THR A 313 -6.83 -7.97 -7.04
N LEU A 314 -7.47 -6.80 -6.97
CA LEU A 314 -7.24 -5.79 -5.95
C LEU A 314 -8.59 -5.31 -5.42
N LEU A 315 -8.77 -5.37 -4.11
CA LEU A 315 -9.90 -4.77 -3.42
C LEU A 315 -9.35 -3.75 -2.41
N TYR A 316 -9.74 -2.50 -2.58
CA TYR A 316 -9.51 -1.43 -1.65
C TYR A 316 -10.85 -0.93 -1.12
N GLU A 317 -11.00 -0.83 0.19
CA GLU A 317 -12.20 -0.27 0.82
C GLU A 317 -11.85 0.67 1.97
N SER A 318 -12.58 1.78 2.05
CA SER A 318 -12.45 2.77 3.10
C SER A 318 -13.82 3.38 3.43
N THR A 319 -13.93 3.94 4.62
CA THR A 319 -15.14 4.67 5.06
C THR A 319 -15.28 6.04 4.39
N SER A 320 -14.20 6.58 3.82
CA SER A 320 -14.13 7.92 3.23
C SER A 320 -13.38 7.91 1.91
N THR A 321 -13.61 8.95 1.09
CA THR A 321 -12.73 9.27 -0.04
C THR A 321 -11.57 10.13 0.44
N PHE A 322 -10.41 10.03 -0.21
CA PHE A 322 -9.26 10.87 0.10
C PHE A 322 -8.63 11.42 -1.17
N ASP A 323 -8.20 12.68 -1.14
CA ASP A 323 -7.44 13.30 -2.23
C ASP A 323 -5.95 12.93 -2.14
N VAL A 324 -5.68 11.63 -2.23
CA VAL A 324 -4.33 11.05 -2.08
C VAL A 324 -4.02 10.09 -3.22
N ASP A 325 -2.74 9.96 -3.54
CA ASP A 325 -2.25 8.94 -4.47
C ASP A 325 -1.70 7.76 -3.67
N MET A 326 -2.31 6.59 -3.84
CA MET A 326 -1.85 5.33 -3.27
C MET A 326 -1.28 4.45 -4.37
N ARG A 327 -0.04 3.98 -4.19
CA ARG A 327 0.58 2.96 -5.04
C ARG A 327 0.89 1.70 -4.24
N VAL A 328 0.51 0.57 -4.78
CA VAL A 328 0.81 -0.77 -4.26
C VAL A 328 1.80 -1.44 -5.20
N GLU A 329 2.86 -2.01 -4.63
CA GLU A 329 3.90 -2.77 -5.33
C GLU A 329 4.02 -4.15 -4.70
N THR A 330 3.85 -5.20 -5.50
CA THR A 330 3.97 -6.61 -5.07
C THR A 330 3.99 -7.55 -6.27
N ASP A 331 4.70 -8.67 -6.13
CA ASP A 331 4.67 -9.77 -7.10
C ASP A 331 3.35 -10.57 -7.07
N GLU A 332 2.50 -10.34 -6.06
CA GLU A 332 1.17 -10.96 -5.97
C GLU A 332 0.18 -10.38 -7.00
N LEU A 333 0.51 -9.28 -7.68
CA LEU A 333 -0.28 -8.74 -8.80
C LEU A 333 -0.05 -9.49 -10.13
N GLY A 334 0.81 -10.53 -10.10
CA GLY A 334 1.10 -11.39 -11.23
C GLY A 334 2.10 -10.74 -12.19
N ILE A 335 1.71 -10.62 -13.47
CA ILE A 335 2.54 -9.95 -14.48
C ILE A 335 2.50 -8.43 -14.35
N CYS A 336 1.43 -7.88 -13.79
CA CYS A 336 1.41 -6.51 -13.30
C CYS A 336 2.16 -6.50 -11.95
N ARG A 337 3.04 -5.52 -11.71
CA ARG A 337 3.78 -5.39 -10.44
C ARG A 337 3.31 -4.20 -9.61
N TYR A 338 2.67 -3.24 -10.26
CA TYR A 338 2.27 -1.97 -9.68
C TYR A 338 0.78 -1.71 -9.91
N ALA A 339 0.09 -1.28 -8.86
CA ALA A 339 -1.26 -0.73 -8.93
C ALA A 339 -1.26 0.68 -8.33
N THR A 340 -1.74 1.68 -9.06
CA THR A 340 -1.84 3.07 -8.58
C THR A 340 -3.29 3.51 -8.59
N ILE A 341 -3.78 3.98 -7.45
CA ILE A 341 -5.07 4.64 -7.27
C ILE A 341 -4.79 6.11 -6.97
N ARG A 342 -5.20 7.01 -7.88
CA ARG A 342 -5.17 8.45 -7.64
C ARG A 342 -6.54 8.93 -7.21
N ARG A 343 -6.57 9.76 -6.16
CA ARG A 343 -7.79 10.18 -5.44
C ARG A 343 -8.54 8.96 -4.93
N THR A 344 -8.05 8.35 -3.86
CA THR A 344 -8.58 7.06 -3.40
C THR A 344 -10.09 7.12 -3.08
N PRO A 345 -10.88 6.18 -3.60
CA PRO A 345 -12.34 6.18 -3.47
C PRO A 345 -12.80 5.66 -2.10
N ARG A 346 -14.10 5.41 -1.90
CA ARG A 346 -14.54 4.54 -0.79
C ARG A 346 -14.33 3.08 -1.11
N ARG A 347 -14.49 2.70 -2.37
CA ARG A 347 -14.33 1.32 -2.81
C ARG A 347 -13.74 1.28 -4.22
N LEU A 348 -12.78 0.41 -4.41
CA LEU A 348 -12.25 0.05 -5.72
C LEU A 348 -12.01 -1.46 -5.74
N TYR A 349 -12.69 -2.14 -6.66
CA TYR A 349 -12.50 -3.55 -6.94
C TYR A 349 -12.06 -3.70 -8.39
N ALA A 350 -10.90 -4.32 -8.60
CA ALA A 350 -10.36 -4.57 -9.93
C ALA A 350 -9.96 -6.04 -10.08
N THR A 351 -10.25 -6.62 -11.24
CA THR A 351 -9.73 -7.90 -11.69
C THR A 351 -9.19 -7.74 -13.10
N TRP A 352 -8.08 -8.41 -13.42
CA TRP A 352 -7.47 -8.29 -14.74
C TRP A 352 -6.84 -9.60 -15.20
N GLU A 353 -6.82 -9.78 -16.51
CA GLU A 353 -6.10 -10.81 -17.25
C GLU A 353 -5.45 -10.17 -18.48
N PRO A 354 -4.16 -9.75 -18.40
CA PRO A 354 -3.49 -8.99 -19.46
C PRO A 354 -2.91 -9.93 -20.53
N SER A 355 -3.79 -10.65 -21.22
CA SER A 355 -3.44 -11.56 -22.32
C SER A 355 -3.80 -10.95 -23.68
N LEU A 356 -3.02 -11.22 -24.72
CA LEU A 356 -3.40 -10.88 -26.10
C LEU A 356 -4.67 -11.64 -26.51
N VAL A 357 -4.79 -12.90 -26.10
CA VAL A 357 -5.93 -13.78 -26.39
C VAL A 357 -6.79 -13.94 -25.13
N ASN A 358 -8.09 -13.64 -25.24
CA ASN A 358 -9.05 -13.70 -24.15
C ASN A 358 -8.68 -12.82 -22.94
N GLY A 359 -8.06 -11.68 -23.18
CA GLY A 359 -7.76 -10.74 -22.11
C GLY A 359 -9.03 -10.09 -21.55
N SER A 360 -8.99 -9.74 -20.27
CA SER A 360 -10.14 -9.13 -19.60
C SER A 360 -9.74 -8.16 -18.50
N TYR A 361 -10.64 -7.22 -18.24
CA TYR A 361 -10.50 -6.22 -17.20
C TYR A 361 -11.87 -5.89 -16.62
N LEU A 362 -12.06 -6.16 -15.33
CA LEU A 362 -13.24 -5.79 -14.57
C LEU A 362 -12.84 -4.73 -13.55
N LEU A 363 -13.62 -3.67 -13.47
CA LEU A 363 -13.41 -2.58 -12.53
C LEU A 363 -14.75 -2.11 -11.98
N SER A 364 -14.84 -2.01 -10.66
CA SER A 364 -15.98 -1.45 -9.96
C SER A 364 -15.47 -0.41 -8.97
N THR A 365 -16.09 0.76 -8.92
CA THR A 365 -15.73 1.80 -7.96
C THR A 365 -16.92 2.62 -7.51
N GLU A 366 -16.79 3.17 -6.29
CA GLU A 366 -17.75 4.09 -5.68
C GLU A 366 -17.02 5.41 -5.39
N SER A 367 -16.99 6.32 -6.36
CA SER A 367 -16.35 7.65 -6.25
C SER A 367 -16.63 8.53 -7.47
N GLU A 368 -16.13 9.77 -7.42
CA GLU A 368 -16.05 10.66 -8.58
C GLU A 368 -14.58 11.06 -8.84
N GLY A 369 -14.11 10.86 -10.06
CA GLY A 369 -12.81 11.34 -10.54
C GLY A 369 -11.59 10.47 -10.21
N THR A 370 -11.78 9.23 -9.73
CA THR A 370 -10.66 8.32 -9.42
C THR A 370 -9.89 7.95 -10.69
N THR A 371 -8.57 7.80 -10.60
CA THR A 371 -7.78 7.18 -11.69
C THR A 371 -7.14 5.92 -11.18
N PHE A 372 -7.26 4.83 -11.94
CA PHE A 372 -6.65 3.56 -11.64
C PHE A 372 -5.68 3.13 -12.73
N ILE A 373 -4.52 2.63 -12.34
CA ILE A 373 -3.42 2.28 -13.23
C ILE A 373 -2.82 0.96 -12.78
N LEU A 374 -2.71 -0.02 -13.69
CA LEU A 374 -1.98 -1.28 -13.50
C LEU A 374 -0.80 -1.33 -14.46
N GLN A 375 0.41 -1.62 -13.94
CA GLN A 375 1.63 -1.62 -14.74
C GLN A 375 2.59 -2.74 -14.32
N ASP A 376 3.39 -3.25 -15.26
CA ASP A 376 4.50 -4.17 -15.00
C ASP A 376 5.81 -3.42 -14.67
N ASN A 377 6.01 -2.22 -15.22
CA ASN A 377 7.15 -1.33 -14.97
C ASN A 377 6.69 0.13 -14.78
N LEU A 378 7.41 0.91 -13.98
CA LEU A 378 7.08 2.33 -13.72
C LEU A 378 7.63 3.30 -14.77
N VAL A 379 8.69 2.93 -15.49
CA VAL A 379 9.40 3.81 -16.43
C VAL A 379 9.03 3.48 -17.86
N ASP A 380 9.07 2.19 -18.22
CA ASP A 380 8.80 1.70 -19.58
C ASP A 380 7.94 0.42 -19.51
N PRO A 381 6.62 0.56 -19.30
CA PRO A 381 5.72 -0.57 -19.14
C PRO A 381 5.39 -1.25 -20.48
N ILE A 382 5.49 -2.58 -20.51
CA ILE A 382 4.98 -3.42 -21.61
C ILE A 382 3.51 -3.76 -21.36
N ILE A 383 3.11 -3.79 -20.08
CA ILE A 383 1.71 -3.93 -19.66
C ILE A 383 1.32 -2.62 -18.97
N ASN A 384 0.36 -1.91 -19.54
CA ASN A 384 -0.19 -0.70 -18.93
C ASN A 384 -1.70 -0.67 -19.14
N LEU A 385 -2.47 -0.82 -18.06
CA LEU A 385 -3.93 -0.68 -18.07
C LEU A 385 -4.28 0.56 -17.25
N THR A 386 -4.64 1.64 -17.93
CA THR A 386 -4.98 2.93 -17.30
C THR A 386 -6.43 3.26 -17.54
N VAL A 387 -7.13 3.63 -16.47
CA VAL A 387 -8.53 4.07 -16.48
C VAL A 387 -8.63 5.37 -15.70
N ARG A 388 -8.92 6.48 -16.39
CA ARG A 388 -8.95 7.82 -15.79
C ARG A 388 -10.37 8.33 -15.59
N ASN A 389 -10.56 9.19 -14.58
CA ASN A 389 -11.81 9.91 -14.32
C ASN A 389 -13.01 8.98 -14.04
N LEU A 390 -12.76 7.90 -13.31
CA LEU A 390 -13.77 6.95 -12.89
C LEU A 390 -14.83 7.61 -12.02
N GLN A 391 -16.08 7.38 -12.39
CA GLN A 391 -17.27 7.68 -11.60
C GLN A 391 -17.76 6.39 -10.92
N THR A 392 -18.88 6.45 -10.20
CA THR A 392 -19.53 5.24 -9.70
C THR A 392 -19.94 4.37 -10.90
N ILE A 393 -19.28 3.24 -11.07
CA ILE A 393 -19.40 2.41 -12.28
C ILE A 393 -19.03 0.97 -12.01
N ASP A 394 -19.66 0.06 -12.75
CA ASP A 394 -19.12 -1.26 -13.06
C ASP A 394 -18.73 -1.29 -14.54
N LEU A 395 -17.47 -1.57 -14.82
CA LEU A 395 -16.88 -1.63 -16.15
C LEU A 395 -16.31 -3.02 -16.39
N ARG A 396 -16.66 -3.62 -17.52
CA ARG A 396 -16.07 -4.87 -18.01
C ARG A 396 -15.56 -4.66 -19.42
N ALA A 397 -14.25 -4.76 -19.60
CA ALA A 397 -13.61 -4.84 -20.91
C ALA A 397 -13.11 -6.27 -21.17
N THR A 398 -13.28 -6.76 -22.38
CA THR A 398 -12.74 -8.04 -22.85
C THR A 398 -12.19 -7.86 -24.25
N TRP A 399 -11.10 -8.57 -24.57
CA TRP A 399 -10.46 -8.42 -25.87
C TRP A 399 -9.79 -9.69 -26.36
N ASN A 400 -9.62 -9.73 -27.67
CA ASN A 400 -8.73 -10.61 -28.39
C ASN A 400 -7.94 -9.77 -29.40
N LEU A 401 -6.72 -9.36 -29.02
CA LEU A 401 -5.82 -8.54 -29.83
C LEU A 401 -5.06 -9.42 -30.83
N THR A 402 -5.81 -10.05 -31.73
CA THR A 402 -5.31 -10.91 -32.80
C THR A 402 -5.82 -10.46 -34.16
N GLN A 403 -5.55 -11.27 -35.19
CA GLN A 403 -6.03 -11.06 -36.55
C GLN A 403 -6.71 -12.35 -37.07
N PRO A 404 -8.06 -12.42 -37.14
CA PRO A 404 -9.03 -11.40 -36.73
C PRO A 404 -9.04 -11.16 -35.22
N GLY A 405 -9.56 -10.02 -34.78
CA GLY A 405 -9.59 -9.61 -33.38
C GLY A 405 -10.90 -8.94 -32.97
N ASN A 406 -11.06 -8.72 -31.66
CA ASN A 406 -12.20 -8.02 -31.10
C ASN A 406 -11.88 -7.29 -29.79
N PHE A 407 -12.74 -6.33 -29.46
CA PHE A 407 -12.77 -5.61 -28.21
C PHE A 407 -14.22 -5.34 -27.83
N THR A 408 -14.59 -5.62 -26.58
CA THR A 408 -15.92 -5.36 -26.05
C THR A 408 -15.81 -4.67 -24.70
N LEU A 409 -16.59 -3.61 -24.52
CA LEU A 409 -16.71 -2.84 -23.29
C LEU A 409 -18.18 -2.78 -22.88
N ILE A 410 -18.47 -3.18 -21.66
CA ILE A 410 -19.81 -3.15 -21.04
C ILE A 410 -19.75 -2.33 -19.75
N LYS A 411 -20.76 -1.50 -19.50
CA LYS A 411 -20.86 -0.67 -18.29
C LYS A 411 -22.28 -0.41 -17.77
N THR A 412 -22.40 0.01 -16.50
CA THR A 412 -23.69 0.26 -15.80
C THR A 412 -24.08 1.73 -15.58
N GLY A 413 -23.28 2.72 -16.02
CA GLY A 413 -23.54 4.16 -15.85
C GLY A 413 -22.85 5.00 -16.91
N GLY A 414 -22.96 6.33 -16.90
CA GLY A 414 -22.18 7.18 -17.83
C GLY A 414 -20.67 7.02 -17.61
N LEU A 415 -19.88 6.91 -18.68
CA LEU A 415 -18.43 6.70 -18.61
C LEU A 415 -17.71 7.82 -19.36
N ASN A 416 -17.18 8.78 -18.62
CA ASN A 416 -16.23 9.77 -19.15
C ASN A 416 -14.81 9.29 -18.87
N VAL A 417 -14.36 8.27 -19.61
CA VAL A 417 -13.13 7.56 -19.27
C VAL A 417 -12.20 7.43 -20.46
N ASN A 418 -10.93 7.64 -20.15
CA ASN A 418 -9.82 7.33 -21.03
C ASN A 418 -9.28 5.95 -20.62
N LEU A 419 -9.49 4.96 -21.48
CA LEU A 419 -8.89 3.64 -21.37
C LEU A 419 -7.64 3.59 -22.23
N LEU A 420 -6.51 3.30 -21.62
CA LEU A 420 -5.27 3.04 -22.34
C LEU A 420 -4.77 1.66 -21.93
N PHE A 421 -4.64 0.79 -22.93
CA PHE A 421 -4.06 -0.53 -22.81
C PHE A 421 -2.80 -0.61 -23.66
N THR A 422 -1.73 -1.13 -23.08
CA THR A 422 -0.55 -1.58 -23.83
C THR A 422 -0.26 -2.99 -23.36
N LEU A 423 -0.11 -3.91 -24.31
CA LEU A 423 0.20 -5.32 -24.12
C LEU A 423 1.19 -5.73 -25.21
N ASP A 424 2.46 -5.87 -24.86
CA ASP A 424 3.53 -6.13 -25.83
C ASP A 424 3.59 -5.02 -26.91
N GLU A 425 3.64 -5.36 -28.18
CA GLU A 425 3.58 -4.40 -29.30
C GLU A 425 2.18 -3.76 -29.49
N TRP A 426 1.12 -4.36 -28.94
CA TRP A 426 -0.25 -3.89 -29.14
C TRP A 426 -0.62 -2.76 -28.19
N ARG A 427 -1.22 -1.72 -28.76
CA ARG A 427 -1.72 -0.54 -28.06
C ARG A 427 -3.18 -0.36 -28.40
N ALA A 428 -4.02 -0.27 -27.38
CA ALA A 428 -5.41 0.15 -27.51
C ALA A 428 -5.62 1.44 -26.71
N ASN A 429 -6.02 2.50 -27.40
CA ASN A 429 -6.37 3.79 -26.81
C ASN A 429 -7.83 4.08 -27.13
N ILE A 430 -8.66 4.06 -26.09
CA ILE A 430 -10.09 4.29 -26.19
C ILE A 430 -10.40 5.49 -25.33
N ASN A 431 -10.61 6.63 -25.99
CA ASN A 431 -11.04 7.85 -25.36
C ASN A 431 -12.47 8.12 -25.79
N THR A 432 -13.41 8.03 -24.85
CA THR A 432 -14.83 8.17 -25.15
C THR A 432 -15.58 8.74 -23.95
N GLU A 433 -16.53 9.60 -24.23
CA GLU A 433 -17.65 9.88 -23.33
C GLU A 433 -18.76 8.88 -23.69
N LEU A 434 -18.60 7.65 -23.21
CA LEU A 434 -19.52 6.57 -23.55
C LEU A 434 -20.82 6.78 -22.77
N THR A 435 -21.88 7.21 -23.46
CA THR A 435 -23.23 7.14 -22.92
C THR A 435 -23.81 5.73 -23.07
N ALA A 436 -23.55 5.04 -24.18
CA ALA A 436 -23.95 3.65 -24.44
C ALA A 436 -23.42 2.67 -23.40
N GLU A 437 -24.22 1.67 -23.01
CA GLU A 437 -23.78 0.62 -22.08
C GLU A 437 -22.85 -0.40 -22.73
N LEU A 438 -22.92 -0.54 -24.06
CA LEU A 438 -22.12 -1.43 -24.88
C LEU A 438 -21.29 -0.64 -25.90
N LEU A 439 -20.03 -1.04 -26.06
CA LEU A 439 -19.23 -0.76 -27.25
C LEU A 439 -18.50 -2.03 -27.64
N SER A 440 -18.79 -2.54 -28.82
CA SER A 440 -18.13 -3.70 -29.40
C SER A 440 -17.50 -3.33 -30.73
N VAL A 441 -16.24 -3.70 -30.93
CA VAL A 441 -15.52 -3.54 -32.19
C VAL A 441 -14.88 -4.87 -32.56
N SER A 442 -15.00 -5.26 -33.82
CA SER A 442 -14.34 -6.44 -34.38
C SER A 442 -13.58 -6.08 -35.64
N TRP A 443 -12.50 -6.80 -35.95
CA TRP A 443 -11.68 -6.49 -37.12
C TRP A 443 -11.03 -7.72 -37.75
N HIS A 444 -10.79 -7.59 -39.05
CA HIS A 444 -9.84 -8.36 -39.82
C HIS A 444 -9.15 -7.42 -40.81
N LEU A 445 -7.94 -6.96 -40.49
CA LEU A 445 -7.13 -6.05 -41.31
C LEU A 445 -6.25 -6.83 -42.32
N ASN A 446 -6.75 -7.06 -43.53
CA ASN A 446 -6.05 -7.76 -44.61
C ASN A 446 -6.46 -7.21 -45.99
N VAL A 447 -5.92 -7.76 -47.08
CA VAL A 447 -6.33 -7.46 -48.48
C VAL A 447 -7.84 -7.57 -48.63
N SER A 448 -8.44 -8.67 -48.17
CA SER A 448 -9.88 -8.76 -47.95
C SER A 448 -10.14 -8.67 -46.46
N GLY A 449 -10.74 -7.58 -46.02
CA GLY A 449 -10.86 -7.26 -44.60
C GLY A 449 -12.25 -6.83 -44.19
N HIS A 450 -12.44 -6.68 -42.88
CA HIS A 450 -13.66 -6.13 -42.31
C HIS A 450 -13.42 -5.39 -40.99
N MET A 451 -14.39 -4.55 -40.64
CA MET A 451 -14.51 -3.89 -39.35
C MET A 451 -15.97 -3.87 -38.93
N GLY A 452 -16.26 -4.38 -37.74
CA GLY A 452 -17.59 -4.35 -37.14
C GLY A 452 -17.64 -3.35 -35.99
N VAL A 453 -18.76 -2.65 -35.83
CA VAL A 453 -19.03 -1.77 -34.69
C VAL A 453 -20.47 -1.98 -34.21
N ASP A 454 -20.66 -2.07 -32.90
CA ASP A 454 -21.97 -2.26 -32.30
C ASP A 454 -22.05 -1.51 -30.95
N THR A 455 -23.14 -0.77 -30.77
CA THR A 455 -23.48 -0.04 -29.54
C THR A 455 -24.88 -0.37 -29.03
N ASN A 456 -25.53 -1.43 -29.54
CA ASN A 456 -26.96 -1.73 -29.32
C ASN A 456 -27.86 -0.51 -29.62
N TRP A 457 -27.53 0.25 -30.66
CA TRP A 457 -28.24 1.46 -31.07
C TRP A 457 -28.25 2.63 -30.04
N ASP A 458 -27.50 2.51 -28.96
CA ASP A 458 -27.33 3.57 -27.99
C ASP A 458 -26.21 4.54 -28.42
N PRO A 459 -26.33 5.85 -28.13
CA PRO A 459 -25.34 6.82 -28.53
C PRO A 459 -24.03 6.65 -27.76
N ALA A 460 -22.91 6.78 -28.45
CA ALA A 460 -21.60 7.07 -27.88
C ALA A 460 -21.15 8.45 -28.37
N THR A 461 -20.72 9.32 -27.45
CA THR A 461 -20.31 10.69 -27.76
C THR A 461 -18.79 10.84 -27.68
N THR A 462 -18.20 11.59 -28.61
CA THR A 462 -16.77 11.88 -28.68
C THR A 462 -15.89 10.63 -28.57
N THR A 463 -16.12 9.68 -29.47
CA THR A 463 -15.46 8.37 -29.48
C THR A 463 -14.20 8.39 -30.33
N THR A 464 -13.06 8.11 -29.73
CA THR A 464 -11.82 7.74 -30.43
C THR A 464 -11.39 6.36 -29.97
N ILE A 465 -11.38 5.41 -30.89
CA ILE A 465 -10.89 4.04 -30.66
C ILE A 465 -9.70 3.84 -31.59
N GLU A 466 -8.51 3.66 -31.04
CA GLU A 466 -7.31 3.29 -31.77
C GLU A 466 -6.81 1.96 -31.23
N ILE A 467 -6.68 0.94 -32.09
CA ILE A 467 -6.07 -0.33 -31.72
C ILE A 467 -5.04 -0.68 -32.79
N ARG A 468 -3.76 -0.83 -32.40
CA ARG A 468 -2.67 -1.10 -33.34
C ARG A 468 -1.48 -1.81 -32.70
N SER A 469 -0.75 -2.56 -33.51
CA SER A 469 0.65 -2.93 -33.29
C SER A 469 1.58 -1.90 -33.95
N ASP A 470 2.86 -2.26 -34.10
CA ASP A 470 3.84 -1.46 -34.83
C ASP A 470 3.65 -1.52 -36.37
N GLU A 471 2.94 -2.53 -36.88
CA GLU A 471 2.78 -2.74 -38.33
C GLU A 471 1.33 -2.62 -38.82
N LEU A 472 0.35 -2.85 -37.94
CA LEU A 472 -1.05 -3.02 -38.32
C LEU A 472 -1.97 -2.38 -37.29
N GLY A 473 -3.06 -1.76 -37.72
CA GLY A 473 -4.06 -1.28 -36.79
C GLY A 473 -5.21 -0.53 -37.44
N PHE A 474 -6.04 0.06 -36.61
CA PHE A 474 -7.14 0.89 -37.04
C PHE A 474 -7.44 2.01 -36.06
N LYS A 475 -8.17 3.01 -36.55
CA LYS A 475 -8.70 4.11 -35.77
C LYS A 475 -10.12 4.43 -36.20
N ILE A 476 -11.00 4.61 -35.23
CA ILE A 476 -12.37 5.12 -35.39
C ILE A 476 -12.46 6.42 -34.62
N THR A 477 -12.83 7.51 -35.29
CA THR A 477 -13.07 8.82 -34.65
C THR A 477 -14.47 9.28 -34.97
N ALA A 478 -15.29 9.59 -33.95
CA ALA A 478 -16.65 10.05 -34.13
C ALA A 478 -17.08 11.06 -33.06
N GLU A 479 -17.82 12.11 -33.43
CA GLU A 479 -18.45 13.01 -32.44
C GLU A 479 -19.70 12.39 -31.82
N THR A 480 -20.50 11.71 -32.63
CA THR A 480 -21.61 10.87 -32.18
C THR A 480 -21.63 9.61 -33.02
N LEU A 481 -21.88 8.47 -32.38
CA LEU A 481 -21.93 7.16 -33.03
C LEU A 481 -23.02 6.30 -32.40
N LYS A 482 -23.90 5.76 -33.22
CA LYS A 482 -24.83 4.68 -32.92
C LYS A 482 -24.66 3.61 -33.97
N ALA A 483 -24.59 2.35 -33.55
CA ALA A 483 -24.53 1.24 -34.48
C ALA A 483 -25.32 0.05 -33.94
N GLU A 484 -25.94 -0.69 -34.84
CA GLU A 484 -26.57 -1.99 -34.60
C GLU A 484 -26.04 -2.93 -35.67
N ASP A 485 -25.21 -3.89 -35.26
CA ASP A 485 -24.58 -4.88 -36.15
C ASP A 485 -23.89 -4.26 -37.40
N PHE A 486 -23.32 -3.05 -37.28
CA PHE A 486 -22.67 -2.39 -38.41
C PHE A 486 -21.40 -3.14 -38.81
N LEU A 487 -21.29 -3.51 -40.08
CA LEU A 487 -20.14 -4.22 -40.64
C LEU A 487 -19.70 -3.56 -41.93
N LEU A 488 -18.47 -3.04 -41.95
CA LEU A 488 -17.77 -2.53 -43.12
C LEU A 488 -16.82 -3.60 -43.66
N GLN A 489 -16.85 -3.89 -44.95
CA GLN A 489 -16.00 -4.88 -45.60
C GLN A 489 -15.28 -4.25 -46.79
N TRP A 490 -14.06 -4.73 -47.08
CA TRP A 490 -13.31 -4.27 -48.25
C TRP A 490 -12.54 -5.37 -48.93
N VAL A 491 -12.22 -5.14 -50.21
CA VAL A 491 -11.19 -5.87 -50.95
C VAL A 491 -10.24 -4.86 -51.60
N LEU A 492 -8.95 -4.96 -51.27
CA LEU A 492 -7.87 -4.22 -51.92
C LEU A 492 -7.63 -4.84 -53.30
N TRP A 493 -8.08 -4.16 -54.34
CA TRP A 493 -7.87 -4.59 -55.72
C TRP A 493 -6.67 -3.84 -56.33
N PRO A 494 -5.67 -4.52 -56.91
CA PRO A 494 -4.53 -3.83 -57.50
C PRO A 494 -4.88 -3.18 -58.86
N PRO A 495 -4.63 -1.87 -59.08
CA PRO A 495 -4.15 -0.86 -58.12
C PRO A 495 -5.01 0.41 -58.10
N GLN A 496 -5.53 0.75 -56.90
CA GLN A 496 -5.99 2.07 -56.39
C GLN A 496 -7.48 2.18 -56.01
N GLU A 497 -8.32 1.18 -56.26
CA GLU A 497 -9.73 1.23 -55.87
C GLU A 497 -10.02 0.25 -54.74
N TRP A 498 -10.66 0.77 -53.68
CA TRP A 498 -11.17 -0.03 -52.58
C TRP A 498 -12.60 -0.43 -52.96
N ASP A 499 -12.84 -1.73 -53.14
CA ASP A 499 -14.21 -2.23 -53.25
C ASP A 499 -14.77 -2.33 -51.83
N ILE A 500 -15.63 -1.38 -51.46
CA ILE A 500 -16.18 -1.23 -50.11
C ILE A 500 -17.66 -1.60 -50.11
N SER A 501 -18.07 -2.46 -49.19
CA SER A 501 -19.46 -2.79 -48.91
C SER A 501 -19.76 -2.69 -47.42
N TRP A 502 -21.02 -2.49 -47.05
CA TRP A 502 -21.43 -2.47 -45.65
C TRP A 502 -22.82 -3.10 -45.42
N SER A 503 -23.07 -3.54 -44.19
CA SER A 503 -24.36 -4.01 -43.69
C SER A 503 -24.63 -3.51 -42.27
N GLY A 504 -25.84 -3.74 -41.75
CA GLY A 504 -26.27 -3.25 -40.44
C GLY A 504 -26.73 -1.79 -40.49
N GLU A 505 -26.90 -1.19 -39.32
CA GLU A 505 -27.35 0.19 -39.17
C GLU A 505 -26.28 1.04 -38.48
N ILE A 506 -26.09 2.28 -38.93
CA ILE A 506 -25.18 3.26 -38.31
C ILE A 506 -25.77 4.67 -38.42
N ASP A 507 -25.67 5.45 -37.36
CA ASP A 507 -26.02 6.87 -37.31
C ASP A 507 -24.90 7.67 -36.62
N PHE A 508 -24.49 8.78 -37.23
CA PHE A 508 -23.35 9.58 -36.78
C PHE A 508 -23.45 11.03 -37.25
N PHE A 509 -22.90 11.95 -36.46
CA PHE A 509 -22.73 13.35 -36.87
C PHE A 509 -21.43 13.54 -37.67
N SER A 510 -20.33 13.01 -37.15
CA SER A 510 -19.04 12.91 -37.84
C SER A 510 -18.42 11.56 -37.52
N LEU A 511 -17.78 10.94 -38.53
CA LEU A 511 -17.16 9.64 -38.41
C LEU A 511 -16.00 9.53 -39.41
N ALA A 512 -14.88 9.00 -38.94
CA ALA A 512 -13.75 8.59 -39.76
C ALA A 512 -13.25 7.23 -39.28
N ILE A 513 -13.12 6.30 -40.22
CA ILE A 513 -12.49 4.99 -40.04
C ILE A 513 -11.21 5.00 -40.86
N ASP A 514 -10.09 4.80 -40.20
CA ASP A 514 -8.76 4.74 -40.79
C ASP A 514 -8.10 3.40 -40.47
N ILE A 515 -7.27 2.90 -41.39
CA ILE A 515 -6.41 1.73 -41.14
C ILE A 515 -4.94 2.12 -41.12
N PHE A 516 -4.16 1.42 -40.31
CA PHE A 516 -2.72 1.58 -40.21
C PHE A 516 -2.05 0.36 -40.82
N VAL A 517 -1.19 0.57 -41.80
CA VAL A 517 -0.46 -0.49 -42.51
C VAL A 517 0.94 0.03 -42.85
N GLU A 518 1.97 -0.77 -42.55
CA GLU A 518 3.37 -0.48 -42.90
C GLU A 518 3.84 0.93 -42.45
N GLY A 519 3.43 1.35 -41.26
CA GLY A 519 3.86 2.63 -40.68
C GLY A 519 3.04 3.85 -41.11
N SER A 520 2.00 3.69 -41.93
CA SER A 520 1.19 4.79 -42.46
C SER A 520 -0.31 4.62 -42.21
N TRP A 521 -1.01 5.73 -41.98
CA TRP A 521 -2.47 5.78 -41.84
C TRP A 521 -3.13 6.04 -43.20
N TYR A 522 -4.19 5.29 -43.49
CA TYR A 522 -5.02 5.41 -44.69
C TYR A 522 -6.48 5.57 -44.31
N HIS A 523 -7.12 6.58 -44.85
CA HIS A 523 -8.55 6.79 -44.65
C HIS A 523 -9.36 5.77 -45.45
N LEU A 524 -10.34 5.13 -44.79
CA LEU A 524 -11.16 4.07 -45.37
C LEU A 524 -12.61 4.51 -45.59
N TRP A 525 -13.27 5.11 -44.59
CA TRP A 525 -14.69 5.42 -44.68
C TRP A 525 -15.11 6.54 -43.71
N PRO A 526 -16.11 7.38 -44.06
CA PRO A 526 -16.82 7.47 -45.36
C PRO A 526 -15.93 7.97 -46.52
N PRO A 527 -16.15 7.52 -47.77
CA PRO A 527 -15.32 7.96 -48.90
C PRO A 527 -15.42 9.48 -49.11
N THR A 528 -14.26 10.12 -49.34
CA THR A 528 -14.11 11.57 -49.58
C THR A 528 -14.65 12.04 -50.91
#